data_AF-A0A7X8IYF4-F1
#
_entry.id   AF-A0A7X8IYF4-F1
#
_cell.length_a   1.000
_cell.length_b   1.000
_cell.length_c   1.000
_cell.angle_alpha   90.00
_cell.angle_beta   90.00
_cell.angle_gamma   90.00
#
_symmetry.space_group_name_H-M   'P 1'
#
loop_
_entity.id
_entity.type
_entity.pdbx_description
1 polymer ?
#
loop_
_entity_poly.entity_id
_entity_poly.type
_entity_poly.pdbx_seq_one_letter_code
_entity_poly.pdbx_strand_id
1 'polypeptide(L)'
;MKSNIFNDIKKCKLKNEYRLSSLKGVKNLSRSDLDTIELYAKTIQNTGSYYGLMKPMGNVAEVLEKYELLNEKVHHLSKEFF
;
A
#
# COMPACT_ATOMS: atom_id res chain seq x y z
N MET A 1 -13.66 -7.05 -10.93
CA MET A 1 -13.29 -5.63 -11.03
C MET A 1 -11.99 -5.41 -10.26
N LYS A 2 -10.90 -5.01 -10.92
CA LYS A 2 -9.67 -4.57 -10.22
C LYS A 2 -10.03 -3.35 -9.37
N SER A 3 -9.98 -3.49 -8.05
CA SER A 3 -10.26 -2.37 -7.13
C SER A 3 -9.18 -1.32 -7.27
N ASN A 4 -9.58 -0.07 -7.55
CA ASN A 4 -8.64 1.05 -7.65
C ASN A 4 -8.24 1.50 -6.24
N ILE A 5 -7.05 1.08 -5.80
CA ILE A 5 -6.50 1.35 -4.47
C ILE A 5 -6.53 2.85 -4.11
N PHE A 6 -6.29 3.74 -5.08
CA PHE A 6 -6.29 5.19 -4.85
C PHE A 6 -7.68 5.72 -4.53
N ASN A 7 -8.72 5.20 -5.19
CA ASN A 7 -10.09 5.60 -4.89
C ASN A 7 -10.51 5.12 -3.49
N ASP A 8 -10.11 3.92 -3.10
CA ASP A 8 -10.43 3.37 -1.79
C ASP A 8 -9.68 4.13 -0.68
N ILE A 9 -8.39 4.43 -0.87
CA ILE A 9 -7.60 5.29 0.02
C ILE A 9 -8.26 6.67 0.13
N LYS A 10 -8.62 7.32 -0.98
CA LYS A 10 -9.28 8.63 -0.97
C LYS A 10 -10.58 8.59 -0.16
N LYS A 11 -11.41 7.55 -0.32
CA LYS A 11 -12.63 7.38 0.49
C LYS A 11 -12.34 7.22 1.97
N CYS A 12 -11.32 6.45 2.34
CA CYS A 12 -10.90 6.33 3.74
C CYS A 12 -10.38 7.67 4.27
N LYS A 13 -9.62 8.40 3.47
CA LYS A 13 -9.05 9.69 3.83
C LYS A 13 -10.06 10.83 3.99
N LEU A 14 -11.21 10.74 3.33
CA LEU A 14 -12.31 11.70 3.49
C LEU A 14 -13.08 11.50 4.80
N LYS A 15 -12.90 10.36 5.48
CA LYS A 15 -13.45 10.15 6.82
C LYS A 15 -12.61 10.93 7.85
N ASN A 16 -13.17 11.07 9.05
CA ASN A 16 -12.53 11.72 10.19
C ASN A 16 -11.10 11.19 10.42
N GLU A 17 -10.13 12.10 10.52
CA GLU A 17 -8.70 11.83 10.65
C GLU A 17 -8.33 11.07 11.93
N TYR A 18 -9.12 11.22 13.00
CA TYR A 18 -8.89 10.54 14.28
C TYR A 18 -9.41 9.09 14.30
N ARG A 19 -10.10 8.65 13.23
CA ARG A 19 -10.69 7.33 13.17
C ARG A 19 -9.82 6.38 12.34
N LEU A 20 -9.54 5.21 12.92
CA LEU A 20 -8.91 4.12 12.19
C LEU A 20 -9.79 3.65 11.03
N SER A 21 -9.16 3.47 9.88
CA SER A 21 -9.77 3.01 8.64
C SER A 21 -9.59 1.51 8.44
N SER A 22 -10.35 0.98 7.49
CA SER A 22 -10.20 -0.39 7.02
C SER A 22 -10.19 -0.41 5.49
N LEU A 23 -9.29 -1.19 4.91
CA LEU A 23 -9.13 -1.40 3.46
C LEU A 23 -9.05 -2.89 3.18
N LYS A 24 -9.87 -3.41 2.26
CA LYS A 24 -9.90 -4.85 1.89
C LYS A 24 -9.89 -5.82 3.09
N GLY A 25 -10.60 -5.47 4.15
CA GLY A 25 -10.68 -6.28 5.37
C GLY A 25 -9.49 -6.15 6.32
N VAL A 26 -8.41 -5.45 5.94
CA VAL A 26 -7.35 -5.02 6.87
C VAL A 26 -7.90 -3.88 7.72
N LYS A 27 -7.80 -4.00 9.04
CA LYS A 27 -8.35 -3.04 10.01
C LYS A 27 -7.25 -2.22 10.66
N ASN A 28 -7.64 -1.24 11.47
CA ASN A 28 -6.73 -0.44 12.31
C ASN A 28 -5.70 0.36 11.50
N LEU A 29 -6.10 0.85 10.32
CA LEU A 29 -5.24 1.69 9.49
C LEU A 29 -5.34 3.14 9.95
N SER A 30 -4.25 3.66 10.49
CA SER A 30 -4.09 5.08 10.79
C SER A 30 -4.03 5.92 9.52
N ARG A 31 -4.08 7.24 9.67
CA ARG A 31 -3.89 8.15 8.54
C ARG A 31 -2.51 8.00 7.90
N SER A 32 -1.46 7.86 8.73
CA SER A 32 -0.10 7.58 8.27
C SER A 32 0.02 6.25 7.52
N ASP A 33 -0.73 5.22 7.91
CA ASP A 33 -0.77 3.96 7.15
C ASP A 33 -1.35 4.18 5.75
N LEU A 34 -2.45 4.95 5.64
CA LEU A 34 -3.06 5.28 4.35
C LEU A 34 -2.12 6.09 3.44
N ASP A 35 -1.39 7.04 4.00
CA ASP A 35 -0.38 7.82 3.28
C ASP A 35 0.78 6.93 2.82
N THR A 36 1.23 6.02 3.67
CA THR A 36 2.29 5.06 3.36
C THR A 36 1.85 4.11 2.24
N ILE A 37 0.65 3.51 2.34
CA ILE A 37 0.11 2.63 1.28
C ILE A 37 0.03 3.37 -0.05
N GLU A 38 -0.40 4.65 -0.05
CA GLU A 38 -0.44 5.47 -1.26
C GLU A 38 0.95 5.69 -1.86
N LEU A 39 1.97 5.95 -1.04
CA LEU A 39 3.36 6.10 -1.47
C LEU A 39 3.87 4.83 -2.16
N TYR A 40 3.69 3.65 -1.54
CA TYR A 40 4.10 2.38 -2.14
C TYR A 40 3.33 2.11 -3.44
N ALA A 41 2.01 2.30 -3.45
CA ALA A 41 1.20 2.07 -4.63
C ALA A 41 1.62 2.95 -5.82
N LYS A 42 1.90 4.24 -5.58
CA LYS A 42 2.43 5.16 -6.61
C LYS A 42 3.79 4.71 -7.11
N THR A 43 4.69 4.34 -6.19
CA THR A 43 6.06 3.91 -6.54
C THR A 43 6.03 2.65 -7.40
N ILE A 44 5.21 1.66 -7.02
CA ILE A 44 5.03 0.40 -7.75
C ILE A 44 4.36 0.65 -9.11
N GLN A 45 3.35 1.53 -9.18
CA GLN A 45 2.71 1.86 -10.45
C GLN A 45 3.67 2.55 -11.43
N ASN A 46 4.53 3.44 -10.93
CA ASN A 46 5.44 4.23 -11.77
C ASN A 46 6.68 3.44 -12.20
N THR A 47 7.21 2.59 -11.32
CA THR A 47 8.52 1.93 -11.53
C THR A 47 8.42 0.43 -11.72
N GLY A 48 7.26 -0.17 -11.44
CA GLY A 48 7.10 -1.63 -11.35
C GLY A 48 7.67 -2.25 -10.07
N SER A 49 8.23 -1.45 -9.16
CA SER A 49 8.90 -1.88 -7.93
C SER A 49 8.66 -0.89 -6.78
N TYR A 50 9.05 -1.24 -5.55
CA TYR A 50 9.20 -0.28 -4.44
C TYR A 50 10.67 0.06 -4.18
N TYR A 51 11.52 -0.04 -5.21
CA TYR A 51 12.94 0.28 -5.14
C TYR A 51 13.17 1.68 -4.54
N GLY A 52 14.15 1.76 -3.61
CA GLY A 52 14.45 2.99 -2.86
C GLY A 52 13.57 3.21 -1.62
N LEU A 53 12.57 2.35 -1.38
CA LEU A 53 11.81 2.31 -0.13
C LEU A 53 12.21 1.09 0.71
N MET A 54 11.98 1.18 2.01
CA MET A 54 12.11 0.03 2.90
C MET A 54 11.12 -1.08 2.49
N LYS A 55 11.37 -2.32 2.88
CA LYS A 55 10.36 -3.38 2.71
C LYS A 55 9.09 -3.00 3.51
N PRO A 56 7.88 -3.02 2.90
CA PRO A 56 6.65 -2.77 3.63
C PRO A 56 6.42 -3.90 4.65
N MET A 57 5.88 -3.55 5.82
CA MET A 57 5.64 -4.48 6.94
C MET A 57 4.24 -4.26 7.55
N GLY A 58 3.78 -5.23 8.33
CA GLY A 58 2.52 -5.14 9.08
C GLY A 58 1.29 -4.91 8.19
N ASN A 59 0.36 -4.08 8.68
CA ASN A 59 -0.91 -3.81 7.98
C ASN A 59 -0.71 -3.20 6.59
N VAL A 60 0.36 -2.41 6.39
CA VAL A 60 0.68 -1.81 5.08
C VAL A 60 1.01 -2.91 4.07
N ALA A 61 1.86 -3.87 4.43
CA ALA A 61 2.20 -5.01 3.57
C ALA A 61 0.95 -5.83 3.22
N GLU A 62 0.13 -6.15 4.21
CA GLU A 62 -1.10 -6.94 4.00
C GLU A 62 -2.07 -6.24 3.04
N VAL A 63 -2.21 -4.91 3.13
CA VAL A 63 -3.03 -4.16 2.16
C VAL A 63 -2.44 -4.28 0.76
N LEU A 64 -1.14 -4.03 0.60
CA LEU A 64 -0.50 -4.07 -0.72
C LEU A 64 -0.58 -5.47 -1.36
N GLU A 65 -0.45 -6.55 -0.59
CA GLU A 65 -0.67 -7.93 -1.03
C GLU A 65 -2.11 -8.17 -1.50
N LYS A 66 -3.12 -7.70 -0.73
CA LYS A 66 -4.54 -7.83 -1.10
C LYS A 66 -4.94 -7.04 -2.34
N TYR A 67 -4.15 -6.03 -2.71
CA TYR A 67 -4.29 -5.31 -3.97
C TYR A 67 -3.37 -5.86 -5.08
N GLU A 68 -2.69 -6.98 -4.86
CA GLU A 68 -1.79 -7.66 -5.81
C GLU A 68 -0.63 -6.75 -6.27
N LEU A 69 -0.17 -5.88 -5.38
CA LEU A 69 0.95 -4.95 -5.63
C LEU A 69 2.30 -5.53 -5.16
N LEU A 70 2.29 -6.52 -4.27
CA LEU A 70 3.48 -7.24 -3.78
C LEU A 70 3.52 -8.65 -4.37
N ASN A 71 3.71 -8.74 -5.69
CA ASN A 71 3.87 -10.03 -6.37
C ASN A 71 5.37 -10.36 -6.49
N GLU A 72 5.73 -11.63 -6.70
CA GLU A 72 7.14 -12.08 -6.73
C GLU A 72 8.05 -11.26 -7.67
N LYS A 73 7.50 -10.77 -8.80
CA LYS A 73 8.21 -9.89 -9.74
C LYS A 73 8.67 -8.57 -9.12
N VAL A 74 7.87 -7.99 -8.23
CA VAL A 74 8.16 -6.74 -7.50
C VAL A 74 9.23 -6.99 -6.43
N HIS A 75 9.21 -8.17 -5.81
CA HIS A 75 10.16 -8.57 -4.78
C HIS A 75 11.58 -8.89 -5.30
N HIS A 76 11.72 -9.32 -6.55
CA HIS A 76 13.03 -9.67 -7.10
C HIS A 76 13.87 -8.42 -7.45
N LEU A 77 13.21 -7.32 -7.85
CA LEU A 77 13.88 -6.06 -8.22
C LEU A 77 14.37 -5.26 -7.01
N SER A 78 13.77 -5.44 -5.84
CA SER A 78 14.17 -4.71 -4.62
C SER A 78 15.33 -5.37 -3.86
N LYS A 79 15.60 -6.66 -4.11
CA LYS A 79 16.63 -7.43 -3.40
C LYS A 79 18.04 -7.27 -3.93
N GLU A 80 18.24 -6.74 -5.15
CA GLU A 80 19.58 -6.71 -5.76
C GLU A 80 20.52 -5.60 -5.22
N PHE A 81 20.11 -4.86 -4.19
CA PHE A 81 20.84 -3.68 -3.73
C PHE A 81 21.00 -3.57 -2.20
N PHE A 82 20.76 -4.65 -1.44
CA PHE A 82 21.11 -4.76 -0.02
C PHE A 82 22.11 -5.89 0.22
#